data_AF-A0A2T3ZC65-F1
#
_entry.id   AF-A0A2T3ZC65-F1
#
_cell.length_a   1.000
_cell.length_b   1.000
_cell.length_c   1.000
_cell.angle_alpha   90.00
_cell.angle_beta   90.00
_cell.angle_gamma   90.00
#
_symmetry.space_group_name_H-M   'P 1'
#
loop_
_entity.id
_entity.type
_entity.pdbx_description
1 polymer ?
#
loop_
_entity_poly.entity_id
_entity_poly.type
_entity_poly.pdbx_seq_one_letter_code
_entity_poly.pdbx_strand_id
1 'polypeptide(L)'
;MAMRLFTIQRPILAAVAAISRPTIANSAVAPLGAQLANVLAEGRRNASVKAQGAYKKKSKRGIPNKLGAKRTGDQFVIPGNILYKQRGTHWWPGENCIMGRDHTIHSMATGYVKYYRDPAKHPDRKYIGVVFNKEDTLPYPQHAERKRRLNKTVHTIRTEAAKPELSPSGIPFEVTRVEAGEPDRLLRLRADYSYREDNWRIGRLVKTTGLKTTRFRTRKQWFRHRRWRREREISGQREAEKKRAESGGEKVVKAISKKAAKKAAKKAGKKAK
;
A
#
# COMPACT_ATOMS: atom_id res chain seq x y z
N MET A 1 -34.05 4.32 21.84
CA MET A 1 -35.44 4.08 21.39
C MET A 1 -36.28 5.25 21.87
N ALA A 2 -37.10 5.98 21.11
CA ALA A 2 -37.64 5.77 19.78
C ALA A 2 -37.89 7.11 19.06
N MET A 3 -38.00 7.03 17.74
CA MET A 3 -38.11 8.11 16.75
C MET A 3 -39.44 8.88 16.84
N ARG A 4 -39.43 10.19 16.56
CA ARG A 4 -40.63 10.95 16.20
C ARG A 4 -40.73 11.08 14.68
N LEU A 5 -41.74 10.43 14.11
CA LEU A 5 -42.24 10.61 12.75
C LEU A 5 -43.31 11.71 12.76
N PHE A 6 -43.18 12.72 11.90
CA PHE A 6 -44.25 13.66 11.57
C PHE A 6 -44.71 13.42 10.13
N THR A 7 -45.94 12.96 9.98
CA THR A 7 -46.71 12.96 8.73
C THR A 7 -47.57 14.22 8.71
N ILE A 8 -47.57 14.96 7.59
CA ILE A 8 -48.45 16.12 7.39
C ILE A 8 -49.44 15.77 6.28
N GLN A 9 -50.72 15.79 6.66
CA GLN A 9 -51.89 15.64 5.80
C GLN A 9 -52.06 16.84 4.85
N ARG A 10 -52.62 16.58 3.67
CA ARG A 10 -53.14 17.59 2.73
C ARG A 10 -54.60 17.92 3.06
N PRO A 11 -55.06 19.16 2.82
CA PRO A 11 -56.47 19.43 2.59
C PRO A 11 -56.75 19.72 1.11
N ILE A 12 -57.93 19.25 0.66
CA ILE A 12 -58.55 19.45 -0.66
C ILE A 12 -59.77 20.37 -0.47
N LEU A 13 -60.19 21.02 -1.56
CA LEU A 13 -61.47 21.68 -1.87
C LEU A 13 -61.55 23.17 -1.48
N ALA A 14 -61.61 24.12 -2.41
CA ALA A 14 -62.54 24.40 -3.53
C ALA A 14 -63.63 25.40 -3.12
N ALA A 15 -63.68 26.55 -3.82
CA ALA A 15 -64.85 27.41 -3.90
C ALA A 15 -64.83 28.16 -5.24
N VAL A 16 -65.99 28.14 -5.88
CA VAL A 16 -66.39 28.64 -7.20
C VAL A 16 -67.00 30.04 -7.03
N ALA A 17 -66.79 30.95 -7.98
CA ALA A 17 -67.85 31.81 -8.55
C ALA A 17 -67.29 32.79 -9.61
N ALA A 18 -68.02 32.87 -10.71
CA ALA A 18 -67.80 33.70 -11.89
C ALA A 18 -68.03 35.21 -11.63
N ILE A 19 -67.46 36.07 -12.48
CA ILE A 19 -68.10 37.30 -12.99
C ILE A 19 -67.45 37.64 -14.34
N SER A 20 -68.31 37.75 -15.34
CA SER A 20 -68.09 38.30 -16.68
C SER A 20 -67.79 39.79 -16.63
N ARG A 21 -66.90 40.29 -17.50
CA ARG A 21 -66.90 41.70 -17.90
C ARG A 21 -66.75 41.87 -19.41
N PRO A 22 -67.51 42.82 -20.00
CA PRO A 22 -67.78 42.88 -21.43
C PRO A 22 -66.69 43.64 -22.19
N THR A 23 -66.45 43.20 -23.42
CA THR A 23 -65.79 43.97 -24.47
C THR A 23 -66.71 45.12 -24.89
N ILE A 24 -66.38 46.34 -24.50
CA ILE A 24 -66.93 47.54 -25.11
C ILE A 24 -66.17 47.77 -26.42
N ALA A 25 -66.89 47.67 -27.53
CA ALA A 25 -66.44 48.13 -28.82
C ALA A 25 -66.40 49.67 -28.79
N ASN A 26 -65.19 50.25 -28.80
CA ASN A 26 -65.00 51.62 -29.23
C ASN A 26 -64.35 51.59 -30.61
N SER A 27 -65.18 51.90 -31.60
CA SER A 27 -64.78 52.33 -32.93
C SER A 27 -63.98 53.62 -32.83
N ALA A 28 -62.65 53.50 -32.77
CA ALA A 28 -61.74 54.57 -33.09
C ALA A 28 -60.83 54.06 -34.22
N VAL A 29 -61.01 54.64 -35.40
CA VAL A 29 -60.18 54.43 -36.58
C VAL A 29 -58.75 54.86 -36.23
N ALA A 30 -57.89 53.91 -35.91
CA ALA A 30 -56.45 54.14 -35.86
C ALA A 30 -55.93 54.12 -37.30
N PRO A 31 -55.14 55.12 -37.73
CA PRO A 31 -54.63 55.17 -39.10
C PRO A 31 -53.74 53.95 -39.38
N LEU A 32 -53.93 53.36 -40.56
CA LEU A 32 -53.28 52.15 -41.10
C LEU A 32 -51.74 52.16 -41.06
N GLY A 33 -51.11 53.31 -40.78
CA GLY A 33 -49.66 53.44 -40.60
C GLY A 33 -49.11 52.93 -39.27
N ALA A 34 -49.93 52.84 -38.21
CA ALA A 34 -49.45 52.46 -36.87
C ALA A 34 -49.52 50.95 -36.58
N GLN A 35 -50.19 50.17 -37.43
CA GLN A 35 -50.31 48.71 -37.25
C GLN A 35 -49.21 47.91 -37.98
N LEU A 36 -48.56 48.48 -39.00
CA LEU A 36 -47.48 47.80 -39.74
C LEU A 36 -46.09 47.93 -39.11
N ALA A 37 -45.88 48.86 -38.17
CA ALA A 37 -44.58 49.06 -37.52
C ALA A 37 -44.23 48.01 -36.44
N ASN A 38 -45.24 47.30 -35.92
CA ASN A 38 -45.04 46.34 -34.81
C ASN A 38 -44.87 44.88 -35.26
N VAL A 39 -45.01 44.58 -36.56
CA VAL A 39 -44.80 43.21 -37.10
C VAL A 39 -43.31 42.83 -37.11
N LEU A 40 -42.40 43.80 -37.15
CA LEU A 40 -40.95 43.56 -37.15
C LEU A 40 -40.34 43.37 -35.75
N ALA A 41 -41.14 43.50 -34.68
CA ALA A 41 -40.65 43.48 -33.30
C ALA A 41 -41.08 42.24 -32.49
N GLU A 42 -41.72 41.25 -33.09
CA GLU A 42 -42.01 39.96 -32.45
C GLU A 42 -40.90 38.91 -32.68
N GLY A 43 -39.64 39.34 -32.55
CA GLY A 43 -38.56 38.41 -32.31
C GLY A 43 -38.69 37.85 -30.90
N ARG A 44 -39.27 36.65 -30.73
CA ARG A 44 -39.33 35.92 -29.46
C ARG A 44 -37.89 35.59 -29.04
N ARG A 45 -37.22 36.53 -28.37
CA ARG A 45 -35.89 36.33 -27.82
C ARG A 45 -36.03 35.40 -26.62
N ASN A 46 -35.81 34.11 -26.85
CA ASN A 46 -35.62 33.15 -25.78
C ASN A 46 -34.54 33.72 -24.86
N ALA A 47 -34.85 33.95 -23.59
CA ALA A 47 -33.89 34.45 -22.63
C ALA A 47 -32.65 33.55 -22.68
N SER A 48 -31.53 34.06 -23.21
CA SER A 48 -30.25 33.39 -23.04
C SER A 48 -29.88 33.59 -21.58
N VAL A 49 -30.29 32.65 -20.73
CA VAL A 49 -29.78 32.58 -19.37
C VAL A 49 -28.27 32.53 -19.51
N LYS A 50 -27.57 33.56 -19.04
CA LYS A 50 -26.11 33.50 -18.87
C LYS A 50 -25.86 32.22 -18.10
N ALA A 51 -25.32 31.20 -18.76
CA ALA A 51 -25.00 29.93 -18.13
C ALA A 51 -23.93 30.22 -17.07
N GLN A 52 -24.35 30.58 -15.86
CA GLN A 52 -23.49 30.59 -14.70
C GLN A 52 -23.17 29.12 -14.39
N GLY A 53 -22.17 28.59 -15.07
CA GLY A 53 -21.61 27.26 -14.83
C GLY A 53 -22.07 26.16 -15.78
N ALA A 54 -21.50 24.98 -15.57
CA ALA A 54 -21.70 23.80 -16.39
C ALA A 54 -23.17 23.35 -16.43
N TYR A 55 -23.60 22.86 -17.61
CA TYR A 55 -24.95 22.33 -17.92
C TYR A 55 -25.51 21.38 -16.85
N LYS A 56 -24.65 20.59 -16.19
CA LYS A 56 -24.98 19.77 -15.02
C LYS A 56 -24.03 20.09 -13.87
N LYS A 57 -24.56 20.65 -12.78
CA LYS A 57 -23.78 20.97 -11.58
C LYS A 57 -23.25 19.67 -10.95
N LYS A 58 -21.97 19.37 -11.15
CA LYS A 58 -21.30 18.27 -10.44
C LYS A 58 -21.17 18.62 -8.96
N SER A 59 -21.44 17.66 -8.07
CA SER A 59 -21.17 17.83 -6.64
C SER A 59 -19.65 17.95 -6.43
N LYS A 60 -19.16 19.15 -6.17
CA LYS A 60 -17.73 19.44 -5.89
C LYS A 60 -17.46 19.45 -4.38
N ARG A 61 -17.87 18.40 -3.66
CA ARG A 61 -17.66 18.29 -2.21
C ARG A 61 -16.80 17.07 -1.88
N GLY A 62 -15.62 17.30 -1.32
CA GLY A 62 -14.72 16.27 -0.79
C GLY A 62 -14.72 16.22 0.73
N ILE A 63 -14.22 15.13 1.30
CA ILE A 63 -14.06 14.96 2.76
C ILE A 63 -12.95 15.90 3.25
N PRO A 64 -13.11 16.60 4.40
CA PRO A 64 -12.06 17.45 4.93
C PRO A 64 -10.84 16.61 5.36
N ASN A 65 -9.67 16.96 4.84
CA ASN A 65 -8.40 16.26 5.12
C ASN A 65 -7.82 16.54 6.52
N LYS A 66 -8.37 17.52 7.24
CA LYS A 66 -7.97 17.93 8.60
C LYS A 66 -6.46 18.17 8.73
N LEU A 67 -5.87 18.88 7.76
CA LEU A 67 -4.45 19.30 7.77
C LEU A 67 -4.19 20.36 8.87
N GLY A 68 -2.94 20.78 9.02
CA GLY A 68 -2.50 21.80 9.98
C GLY A 68 -1.99 21.26 11.31
N ALA A 69 -1.76 22.17 12.25
CA ALA A 69 -1.29 21.85 13.60
C ALA A 69 -2.28 20.96 14.34
N LYS A 70 -1.73 20.03 15.13
CA LYS A 70 -2.45 19.16 16.05
C LYS A 70 -1.98 19.35 17.49
N ARG A 71 -0.78 19.91 17.65
CA ARG A 71 -0.23 20.37 18.93
C ARG A 71 0.31 21.79 18.78
N THR A 72 -0.03 22.65 19.73
CA THR A 72 0.46 24.03 19.79
C THR A 72 1.80 24.11 20.50
N GLY A 73 2.42 25.29 20.52
CA GLY A 73 3.62 25.53 21.33
C GLY A 73 3.35 25.23 22.81
N ASP A 74 4.37 24.73 23.51
CA ASP A 74 4.39 24.41 24.93
C ASP A 74 3.39 23.35 25.38
N GLN A 75 2.78 22.62 24.44
CA GLN A 75 1.88 21.53 24.74
C GLN A 75 2.65 20.24 25.02
N PHE A 76 2.23 19.53 26.07
CA PHE A 76 2.80 18.23 26.44
C PHE A 76 2.47 17.15 25.40
N VAL A 77 3.46 16.34 25.06
CA VAL A 77 3.36 15.24 24.08
C VAL A 77 4.13 14.01 24.54
N ILE A 78 3.65 12.85 24.09
CA ILE A 78 4.30 11.54 24.25
C ILE A 78 4.80 11.03 22.89
N PRO A 79 5.73 10.05 22.82
CA PRO A 79 6.20 9.49 21.57
C PRO A 79 5.04 8.99 20.69
N GLY A 80 5.08 9.31 19.39
CA GLY A 80 4.07 8.92 18.40
C GLY A 80 2.95 9.94 18.18
N ASN A 81 2.76 10.90 19.08
CA ASN A 81 1.74 11.95 18.90
C ASN A 81 2.02 12.75 17.61
N ILE A 82 0.95 13.02 16.86
CA ILE A 82 1.02 13.89 15.68
C ILE A 82 1.12 15.34 16.14
N LEU A 83 2.13 16.05 15.64
CA LEU A 83 2.34 17.48 15.92
C LEU A 83 1.71 18.34 14.82
N TYR A 84 1.95 17.98 13.55
CA TYR A 84 1.49 18.74 12.39
C TYR A 84 1.23 17.83 11.20
N LYS A 85 0.04 17.94 10.57
CA LYS A 85 -0.30 17.23 9.32
C LYS A 85 -0.19 18.19 8.14
N GLN A 86 0.56 17.81 7.11
CA GLN A 86 0.86 18.72 5.99
C GLN A 86 0.91 17.99 4.64
N ARG A 87 0.99 18.76 3.55
CA ARG A 87 1.32 18.28 2.21
C ARG A 87 2.64 18.93 1.81
N GLY A 88 3.68 18.12 1.61
CA GLY A 88 5.05 18.63 1.56
C GLY A 88 5.54 19.11 2.93
N THR A 89 6.71 19.75 2.96
CA THR A 89 7.42 20.13 4.19
C THR A 89 7.35 21.63 4.46
N HIS A 90 6.17 22.11 4.88
CA HIS A 90 6.03 23.50 5.37
C HIS A 90 6.79 23.71 6.68
N TRP A 91 6.71 22.70 7.55
CA TRP A 91 7.53 22.54 8.74
C TRP A 91 8.43 21.31 8.57
N TRP A 92 9.65 21.43 9.08
CA TRP A 92 10.64 20.36 9.10
C TRP A 92 10.74 19.73 10.49
N PRO A 93 11.09 18.43 10.58
CA PRO A 93 11.36 17.81 11.87
C PRO A 93 12.61 18.43 12.51
N GLY A 94 12.45 18.98 13.71
CA GLY A 94 13.50 19.53 14.56
C GLY A 94 13.96 18.54 15.62
N GLU A 95 14.38 19.05 16.78
CA GLU A 95 14.86 18.22 17.89
C GLU A 95 13.78 17.25 18.40
N ASN A 96 14.14 15.98 18.66
CA ASN A 96 13.25 14.93 19.17
C ASN A 96 11.94 14.72 18.36
N CYS A 97 11.97 15.01 17.05
CA CYS A 97 10.85 14.81 16.13
C CYS A 97 11.25 13.91 14.96
N ILE A 98 10.28 13.18 14.41
CA ILE A 98 10.42 12.39 13.18
C ILE A 98 9.36 12.79 12.16
N MET A 99 9.62 12.50 10.89
CA MET A 99 8.69 12.77 9.79
C MET A 99 8.21 11.45 9.17
N GLY A 100 6.89 11.30 9.05
CA GLY A 100 6.25 10.16 8.42
C GLY A 100 6.30 10.21 6.89
N ARG A 101 5.82 9.15 6.24
CA ARG A 101 5.76 9.04 4.76
C ARG A 101 5.00 10.18 4.10
N ASP A 102 3.93 10.67 4.74
CA ASP A 102 3.09 11.75 4.23
C ASP A 102 3.54 13.14 4.73
N HIS A 103 4.78 13.27 5.20
CA HIS A 103 5.37 14.46 5.79
C HIS A 103 4.70 14.93 7.10
N THR A 104 3.88 14.10 7.71
CA THR A 104 3.35 14.35 9.06
C THR A 104 4.48 14.32 10.08
N ILE A 105 4.55 15.30 10.96
CA ILE A 105 5.57 15.36 12.01
C ILE A 105 5.03 14.71 13.28
N HIS A 106 5.83 13.81 13.86
CA HIS A 106 5.53 13.10 15.11
C HIS A 106 6.60 13.38 16.16
N SER A 107 6.21 13.33 17.43
CA SER A 107 7.14 13.35 18.57
C SER A 107 7.86 12.01 18.73
N MET A 108 9.17 12.04 18.98
CA MET A 108 9.98 10.86 19.29
C MET A 108 10.14 10.65 20.81
N ALA A 109 10.03 11.73 21.59
CA ALA A 109 10.20 11.71 23.03
C ALA A 109 9.02 12.35 23.76
N THR A 110 8.94 12.08 25.07
CA THR A 110 8.04 12.76 26.00
C THR A 110 8.59 14.16 26.32
N GLY A 111 7.76 15.20 26.17
CA GLY A 111 8.19 16.58 26.36
C GLY A 111 7.18 17.62 25.90
N TYR A 112 7.65 18.82 25.55
CA TYR A 112 6.84 19.96 25.14
C TYR A 112 7.20 20.43 23.74
N VAL A 113 6.19 20.77 22.93
CA VAL A 113 6.38 21.16 21.52
C VAL A 113 6.90 22.59 21.42
N LYS A 114 7.92 22.83 20.59
CA LYS A 114 8.44 24.17 20.28
C LYS A 114 8.51 24.36 18.76
N TYR A 115 7.99 25.49 18.29
CA TYR A 115 8.10 25.92 16.90
C TYR A 115 9.23 26.94 16.81
N TYR A 116 10.22 26.73 15.93
CA TYR A 116 11.41 27.57 15.87
C TYR A 116 12.01 27.64 14.46
N ARG A 117 12.97 28.56 14.28
CA ARG A 117 13.83 28.66 13.10
C ARG A 117 15.27 28.46 13.53
N ASP A 118 16.05 27.81 12.67
CA ASP A 118 17.45 27.50 12.95
C ASP A 118 18.30 27.92 11.75
N PRO A 119 18.78 29.19 11.73
CA PRO A 119 19.55 29.71 10.61
C PRO A 119 20.92 29.03 10.48
N ALA A 120 21.49 28.51 11.58
CA ALA A 120 22.76 27.79 11.56
C ALA A 120 22.63 26.45 10.82
N LYS A 121 21.46 25.79 10.94
CA LYS A 121 21.18 24.54 10.20
C LYS A 121 20.70 24.79 8.78
N HIS A 122 19.75 25.71 8.59
CA HIS A 122 19.28 26.11 7.27
C HIS A 122 18.56 27.47 7.32
N PRO A 123 18.93 28.45 6.49
CA PRO A 123 18.46 29.84 6.61
C PRO A 123 16.93 29.98 6.50
N ASP A 124 16.30 29.33 5.52
CA ASP A 124 14.88 29.57 5.22
C ASP A 124 13.89 28.60 5.88
N ARG A 125 14.39 27.52 6.52
CA ARG A 125 13.52 26.44 7.02
C ARG A 125 12.96 26.73 8.40
N LYS A 126 11.76 26.22 8.62
CA LYS A 126 11.03 26.29 9.89
C LYS A 126 10.92 24.89 10.48
N TYR A 127 11.13 24.75 11.78
CA TYR A 127 11.24 23.47 12.46
C TYR A 127 10.21 23.32 13.58
N ILE A 128 9.81 22.09 13.83
CA ILE A 128 9.03 21.70 15.02
C ILE A 128 9.88 20.71 15.81
N GLY A 129 10.19 21.05 17.05
CA GLY A 129 10.94 20.20 17.98
C GLY A 129 10.14 19.89 19.23
N VAL A 130 10.65 18.95 20.02
CA VAL A 130 10.15 18.61 21.36
C VAL A 130 11.30 18.74 22.34
N VAL A 131 11.11 19.56 23.38
CA VAL A 131 12.05 19.75 24.49
C VAL A 131 11.61 18.94 25.70
N PHE A 132 12.54 18.53 26.57
CA PHE A 132 12.19 17.73 27.74
C PHE A 132 11.58 18.58 28.86
N ASN A 133 12.18 19.74 29.12
CA ASN A 133 11.72 20.72 30.10
C ASN A 133 10.94 21.81 29.36
N LYS A 134 9.89 22.37 29.97
CA LYS A 134 9.01 23.33 29.30
C LYS A 134 9.71 24.68 29.08
N GLU A 135 10.65 24.98 29.96
CA GLU A 135 11.43 26.23 30.05
C GLU A 135 12.50 26.31 28.96
N ASP A 136 12.89 25.17 28.39
CA ASP A 136 13.89 25.11 27.33
C ASP A 136 13.41 25.82 26.06
N THR A 137 14.33 26.53 25.42
CA THR A 137 14.12 27.19 24.13
C THR A 137 14.94 26.49 23.04
N LEU A 138 14.36 26.39 21.84
CA LEU A 138 15.05 25.91 20.64
C LEU A 138 15.28 27.11 19.69
N PRO A 139 16.36 27.12 18.90
CA PRO A 139 17.38 26.06 18.74
C PRO A 139 18.38 26.02 19.89
N TYR A 140 18.89 24.82 20.22
CA TYR A 140 20.02 24.70 21.14
C TYR A 140 21.33 25.17 20.47
N PRO A 141 22.27 25.77 21.22
CA PRO A 141 23.55 26.19 20.65
C PRO A 141 24.39 24.99 20.20
N GLN A 142 25.10 25.13 19.09
CA GLN A 142 25.78 24.03 18.39
C GLN A 142 26.85 23.30 19.22
N HIS A 143 27.53 24.00 20.14
CA HIS A 143 28.60 23.45 20.97
C HIS A 143 28.16 23.09 22.39
N ALA A 144 26.86 23.23 22.73
CA ALA A 144 26.38 22.78 24.02
C ALA A 144 26.14 21.27 24.04
N GLU A 145 26.19 20.70 25.23
CA GLU A 145 25.88 19.30 25.46
C GLU A 145 24.45 18.98 25.05
N ARG A 146 24.27 17.83 24.39
CA ARG A 146 22.95 17.39 23.98
C ARG A 146 22.17 16.90 25.19
N LYS A 147 21.09 17.62 25.53
CA LYS A 147 20.09 17.15 26.50
C LYS A 147 19.48 15.84 26.01
N ARG A 148 19.47 14.79 26.84
CA ARG A 148 18.90 13.45 26.54
C ARG A 148 18.27 12.85 27.79
N ARG A 149 17.23 12.01 27.61
CA ARG A 149 16.63 11.23 28.71
C ARG A 149 17.02 9.76 28.61
N LEU A 150 17.28 9.14 29.76
CA LEU A 150 17.59 7.71 29.84
C LEU A 150 16.37 6.82 29.50
N ASN A 151 15.17 7.23 29.94
CA ASN A 151 13.89 6.54 29.70
C ASN A 151 13.91 5.04 30.02
N LYS A 152 14.62 4.65 31.09
CA LYS A 152 14.66 3.27 31.59
C LYS A 152 14.32 3.27 33.08
N THR A 153 13.73 2.18 33.53
CA THR A 153 13.47 1.89 34.93
C THR A 153 14.39 0.76 35.39
N VAL A 154 14.86 0.85 36.63
CA VAL A 154 15.67 -0.21 37.24
C VAL A 154 14.75 -1.39 37.53
N HIS A 155 15.08 -2.56 37.00
CA HIS A 155 14.46 -3.82 37.35
C HIS A 155 15.56 -4.80 37.75
N THR A 156 15.31 -5.59 38.78
CA THR A 156 16.22 -6.66 39.17
C THR A 156 16.20 -7.73 38.08
N ILE A 157 17.40 -8.22 37.70
CA ILE A 157 17.51 -9.31 36.73
C ILE A 157 16.92 -10.55 37.40
N ARG A 158 15.90 -11.14 36.77
CA ARG A 158 15.35 -12.41 37.26
C ARG A 158 16.32 -13.52 36.93
N THR A 159 16.90 -14.12 37.98
CA THR A 159 17.63 -15.38 37.83
C THR A 159 16.64 -16.45 37.39
N GLU A 160 16.86 -17.07 36.23
CA GLU A 160 16.02 -18.18 35.77
C GLU A 160 16.16 -19.36 36.72
N ALA A 161 15.04 -19.90 37.20
CA ALA A 161 15.05 -21.14 37.97
C ALA A 161 15.56 -22.28 37.08
N ALA A 162 16.37 -23.17 37.65
CA ALA A 162 16.81 -24.38 36.96
C ALA A 162 15.58 -25.17 36.51
N LYS A 163 15.48 -25.45 35.21
CA LYS A 163 14.39 -26.26 34.67
C LYS A 163 14.63 -27.70 35.13
N PRO A 164 13.66 -28.35 35.78
CA PRO A 164 13.81 -29.75 36.17
C PRO A 164 14.02 -30.59 34.91
N GLU A 165 14.90 -31.59 34.99
CA GLU A 165 15.20 -32.47 33.86
C GLU A 165 14.01 -33.39 33.54
N LEU A 166 13.28 -33.79 34.57
CA LEU A 166 12.12 -34.66 34.50
C LEU A 166 10.82 -33.88 34.69
N SER A 167 9.80 -34.30 33.94
CA SER A 167 8.41 -33.88 34.17
C SER A 167 7.86 -34.48 35.47
N PRO A 168 6.74 -33.96 36.00
CA PRO A 168 6.08 -34.55 37.17
C PRO A 168 5.77 -36.05 37.02
N SER A 169 5.61 -36.53 35.79
CA SER A 169 5.39 -37.94 35.46
C SER A 169 6.67 -38.78 35.40
N GLY A 170 7.83 -38.20 35.70
CA GLY A 170 9.15 -38.87 35.61
C GLY A 170 9.70 -38.98 34.18
N ILE A 171 9.06 -38.36 33.19
CA ILE A 171 9.47 -38.41 31.78
C ILE A 171 10.42 -37.24 31.50
N PRO A 172 11.59 -37.44 30.86
CA PRO A 172 12.53 -36.36 30.60
C PRO A 172 11.96 -35.32 29.63
N PHE A 173 12.13 -34.04 29.92
CA PHE A 173 11.62 -32.98 29.05
C PHE A 173 12.34 -32.89 27.71
N GLU A 174 13.60 -33.30 27.68
CA GLU A 174 14.46 -33.26 26.51
C GLU A 174 15.22 -34.57 26.37
N VAL A 175 15.24 -35.13 25.16
CA VAL A 175 16.00 -36.33 24.81
C VAL A 175 16.86 -36.00 23.60
N THR A 176 18.17 -36.13 23.72
CA THR A 176 19.10 -35.88 22.61
C THR A 176 19.44 -37.21 21.94
N ARG A 177 19.18 -37.29 20.63
CA ARG A 177 19.62 -38.39 19.79
C ARG A 177 20.89 -37.96 19.05
N VAL A 178 21.96 -38.71 19.27
CA VAL A 178 23.27 -38.50 18.64
C VAL A 178 23.54 -39.69 17.73
N GLU A 179 23.52 -39.46 16.41
CA GLU A 179 23.85 -40.45 15.40
C GLU A 179 25.14 -40.04 14.67
N ALA A 180 26.05 -40.98 14.42
CA ALA A 180 27.34 -40.66 13.82
C ALA A 180 27.17 -40.11 12.39
N GLY A 181 27.61 -38.86 12.16
CA GLY A 181 27.53 -38.20 10.86
C GLY A 181 26.24 -37.40 10.62
N GLU A 182 25.28 -37.43 11.55
CA GLU A 182 24.08 -36.59 11.53
C GLU A 182 24.15 -35.53 12.65
N PRO A 183 23.62 -34.31 12.48
CA PRO A 183 23.55 -33.36 13.59
C PRO A 183 22.71 -33.87 14.75
N ASP A 184 23.10 -33.49 15.97
CA ASP A 184 22.36 -33.78 17.20
C ASP A 184 20.89 -33.36 17.08
N ARG A 185 20.00 -34.33 17.27
CA ARG A 185 18.55 -34.13 17.21
C ARG A 185 18.00 -34.08 18.63
N LEU A 186 17.47 -32.92 19.02
CA LEU A 186 16.82 -32.75 20.32
C LEU A 186 15.31 -32.94 20.20
N LEU A 187 14.81 -34.01 20.82
CA LEU A 187 13.41 -34.31 20.97
C LEU A 187 12.90 -33.68 22.27
N ARG A 188 11.85 -32.85 22.18
CA ARG A 188 11.21 -32.27 23.36
C ARG A 188 9.90 -32.96 23.65
N LEU A 189 9.61 -33.16 24.92
CA LEU A 189 8.33 -33.65 25.41
C LEU A 189 7.23 -32.61 25.15
N ARG A 190 6.11 -33.06 24.58
CA ARG A 190 4.90 -32.26 24.32
C ARG A 190 3.83 -32.54 25.37
N ALA A 191 2.73 -31.79 25.30
CA ALA A 191 1.61 -31.91 26.23
C ALA A 191 0.87 -33.26 26.12
N ASP A 192 0.87 -33.86 24.93
CA ASP A 192 0.33 -35.20 24.63
C ASP A 192 1.31 -36.34 24.98
N TYR A 193 2.36 -36.04 25.75
CA TYR A 193 3.45 -36.96 26.09
C TYR A 193 4.23 -37.50 24.88
N SER A 194 4.02 -36.96 23.68
CA SER A 194 4.80 -37.30 22.50
C SER A 194 6.13 -36.55 22.48
N TYR A 195 7.14 -37.17 21.89
CA TYR A 195 8.43 -36.55 21.63
C TYR A 195 8.50 -36.03 20.22
N ARG A 196 8.89 -34.76 20.07
CA ARG A 196 9.08 -34.16 18.75
C ARG A 196 10.19 -33.11 18.75
N GLU A 197 10.92 -33.03 17.65
CA GLU A 197 11.80 -31.90 17.38
C GLU A 197 10.98 -30.61 17.19
N ASP A 198 11.53 -29.48 17.63
CA ASP A 198 10.93 -28.18 17.32
C ASP A 198 11.18 -27.80 15.85
N ASN A 199 10.14 -27.34 15.15
CA ASN A 199 10.25 -26.94 13.74
C ASN A 199 11.33 -25.88 13.49
N TRP A 200 11.52 -24.95 14.44
CA TRP A 200 12.58 -23.92 14.34
C TRP A 200 13.99 -24.54 14.45
N ARG A 201 14.13 -25.65 15.18
CA ARG A 201 15.40 -26.36 15.36
C ARG A 201 15.71 -27.15 14.10
N ILE A 202 14.73 -27.86 13.55
CA ILE A 202 14.82 -28.54 12.24
C ILE A 202 15.32 -27.56 11.17
N GLY A 203 14.70 -26.39 11.07
CA GLY A 203 15.10 -25.35 10.11
C GLY A 203 16.50 -24.75 10.36
N ARG A 204 17.05 -24.87 11.58
CA ARG A 204 18.40 -24.43 11.92
C ARG A 204 19.47 -25.51 11.78
N LEU A 205 19.11 -26.80 11.70
CA LEU A 205 20.08 -27.91 11.58
C LEU A 205 21.08 -27.69 10.43
N VAL A 206 20.63 -27.13 9.30
CA VAL A 206 21.47 -26.78 8.14
C VAL A 206 22.53 -25.71 8.48
N LYS A 207 22.23 -24.79 9.41
CA LYS A 207 23.17 -23.77 9.86
C LYS A 207 24.13 -24.30 10.93
N THR A 208 23.64 -25.14 11.85
CA THR A 208 24.46 -25.75 12.92
C THR A 208 25.46 -26.75 12.37
N THR A 209 25.12 -27.46 11.29
CA THR A 209 26.04 -28.38 10.58
C THR A 209 27.15 -27.67 9.81
N GLY A 210 27.15 -26.33 9.74
CA GLY A 210 28.15 -25.57 8.97
C GLY A 210 28.09 -25.82 7.46
N LEU A 211 27.07 -26.55 6.98
CA LEU A 211 26.89 -26.91 5.58
C LEU A 211 26.47 -25.66 4.80
N LYS A 212 27.45 -24.97 4.23
CA LYS A 212 27.19 -23.93 3.23
C LYS A 212 26.71 -24.60 1.96
N THR A 213 25.58 -24.16 1.40
CA THR A 213 25.19 -24.55 0.04
C THR A 213 26.27 -24.10 -0.93
N THR A 214 27.17 -25.00 -1.30
CA THR A 214 28.20 -24.71 -2.29
C THR A 214 27.53 -24.60 -3.65
N ARG A 215 28.10 -23.78 -4.53
CA ARG A 215 27.62 -23.69 -5.90
C ARG A 215 27.85 -25.06 -6.55
N PHE A 216 26.77 -25.80 -6.82
CA PHE A 216 26.80 -27.16 -7.39
C PHE A 216 27.73 -27.29 -8.61
N ARG A 217 27.91 -26.22 -9.38
CA ARG A 217 28.94 -26.12 -10.42
C ARG A 217 29.74 -24.84 -10.29
N THR A 218 31.06 -24.94 -10.43
CA THR A 218 31.91 -23.77 -10.63
C THR A 218 31.65 -23.14 -12.00
N ARG A 219 31.94 -21.85 -12.16
CA ARG A 219 31.79 -21.14 -13.44
C ARG A 219 32.58 -21.82 -14.57
N LYS A 220 33.80 -22.31 -14.27
CA LYS A 220 34.63 -23.09 -15.20
C LYS A 220 33.97 -24.42 -15.59
N GLN A 221 33.42 -25.17 -14.62
CA GLN A 221 32.68 -26.41 -14.90
C GLN A 221 31.43 -26.16 -15.76
N TRP A 222 30.74 -25.04 -15.56
CA TRP A 222 29.62 -24.65 -16.42
C TRP A 222 30.07 -24.37 -17.87
N PHE A 223 31.17 -23.63 -18.06
CA PHE A 223 31.72 -23.39 -19.41
C PHE A 223 32.17 -24.67 -20.10
N ARG A 224 32.85 -25.59 -19.39
CA ARG A 224 33.21 -26.91 -19.93
C ARG A 224 31.99 -27.71 -20.37
N HIS A 225 30.95 -27.77 -19.53
CA HIS A 225 29.72 -28.47 -19.86
C HIS A 225 28.93 -27.80 -21.00
N ARG A 226 28.96 -26.47 -21.10
CA ARG A 226 28.36 -25.72 -22.21
C ARG A 226 29.07 -26.04 -23.52
N ARG A 227 30.40 -26.00 -23.54
CA ARG A 227 31.23 -26.33 -24.70
C ARG A 227 31.02 -27.77 -25.14
N TRP A 228 31.12 -28.74 -24.22
CA TRP A 228 30.89 -30.16 -24.51
C TRP A 228 29.51 -30.43 -25.13
N ARG A 229 28.44 -29.81 -24.60
CA ARG A 229 27.10 -29.91 -25.20
C ARG A 229 27.06 -29.36 -26.63
N ARG A 230 27.70 -28.21 -26.87
CA ARG A 230 27.71 -27.58 -28.20
C ARG A 230 28.54 -28.37 -29.20
N GLU A 231 29.66 -28.93 -28.77
CA GLU A 231 30.50 -29.79 -29.61
C GLU A 231 29.75 -31.08 -30.00
N ARG A 232 29.04 -31.73 -29.08
CA ARG A 232 28.20 -32.89 -29.42
C ARG A 232 27.02 -32.54 -30.33
N GLU A 233 26.43 -31.36 -30.16
CA GLU A 233 25.36 -30.88 -31.03
C GLU A 233 25.87 -30.65 -32.45
N ILE A 234 27.00 -29.95 -32.61
CA ILE A 234 27.63 -29.69 -33.90
C ILE A 234 28.11 -30.99 -34.54
N SER A 235 28.75 -31.89 -33.79
CA SER A 235 29.20 -33.18 -34.31
C SER A 235 28.01 -34.01 -34.78
N GLY A 236 26.91 -34.04 -34.01
CA GLY A 236 25.68 -34.72 -34.40
C GLY A 236 25.00 -34.09 -35.63
N GLN A 237 25.04 -32.76 -35.77
CA GLN A 237 24.55 -32.07 -36.97
C GLN A 237 25.39 -32.43 -38.21
N ARG A 238 26.72 -32.39 -38.10
CA ARG A 238 27.65 -32.78 -39.18
C ARG A 238 27.49 -34.23 -39.58
N GLU A 239 27.35 -35.14 -38.61
CA GLU A 239 27.10 -36.56 -38.89
C GLU A 239 25.74 -36.76 -39.58
N ALA A 240 24.71 -36.01 -39.18
CA ALA A 240 23.41 -36.02 -39.83
C ALA A 240 23.43 -35.41 -41.25
N GLU A 241 24.23 -34.38 -41.49
CA GLU A 241 24.45 -33.78 -42.81
C GLU A 241 25.22 -34.74 -43.74
N LYS A 242 26.29 -35.39 -43.26
CA LYS A 242 27.00 -36.42 -44.01
C LYS A 242 26.07 -37.57 -44.42
N LYS A 243 25.30 -38.09 -43.46
CA LYS A 243 24.28 -39.13 -43.73
C LYS A 243 23.23 -38.69 -44.75
N ARG A 244 22.85 -37.40 -44.77
CA ARG A 244 21.91 -36.84 -45.79
C ARG A 244 22.55 -36.69 -47.16
N ALA A 245 23.83 -36.33 -47.21
CA ALA A 245 24.57 -36.19 -48.47
C ALA A 245 24.84 -37.57 -49.09
N GLU A 246 25.22 -38.56 -48.28
CA GLU A 246 25.38 -39.97 -48.67
C GLU A 246 24.07 -40.58 -49.14
N SER A 247 22.92 -40.17 -48.58
CA SER A 247 21.59 -40.59 -49.04
C SER A 247 21.08 -39.84 -50.28
N GLY A 248 21.93 -39.11 -51.00
CA GLY A 248 21.64 -38.61 -52.36
C GLY A 248 20.48 -37.65 -52.52
N GLY A 249 20.08 -36.91 -51.47
CA GLY A 249 18.98 -35.95 -51.57
C GLY A 249 17.59 -36.55 -51.85
N GLU A 250 17.46 -37.88 -51.84
CA GLU A 250 16.14 -38.49 -51.77
C GLU A 250 15.58 -38.19 -50.39
N LYS A 251 14.36 -37.61 -50.36
CA LYS A 251 13.70 -37.23 -49.12
C LYS A 251 13.56 -38.45 -48.22
N VAL A 252 14.49 -38.62 -47.27
CA VAL A 252 14.16 -39.27 -46.01
C VAL A 252 13.22 -38.31 -45.29
N VAL A 253 11.94 -38.34 -45.72
CA VAL A 253 10.82 -37.96 -44.88
C VAL A 253 11.00 -38.83 -43.64
N LYS A 254 11.64 -38.27 -42.61
CA LYS A 254 11.68 -38.92 -41.30
C LYS A 254 10.23 -39.24 -41.01
N ALA A 255 9.89 -40.53 -41.00
CA ALA A 255 8.65 -41.00 -40.44
C ALA A 255 8.51 -40.27 -39.11
N ILE A 256 7.55 -39.33 -39.07
CA ILE A 256 7.22 -38.59 -37.86
C ILE A 256 7.06 -39.67 -36.82
N SER A 257 7.96 -39.73 -35.83
CA SER A 257 7.96 -40.85 -34.89
C SER A 257 6.52 -41.09 -34.43
N LYS A 258 6.05 -42.34 -34.37
CA LYS A 258 4.68 -42.66 -33.90
C LYS A 258 4.31 -41.86 -32.63
N LYS A 259 5.32 -41.53 -31.81
CA LYS A 259 5.24 -40.64 -30.64
C LYS A 259 4.86 -39.18 -30.95
N ALA A 260 5.46 -38.54 -31.95
CA ALA A 260 5.13 -37.17 -32.36
C ALA A 260 3.73 -37.08 -33.00
N ALA A 261 3.35 -38.06 -33.82
CA ALA A 261 1.99 -38.18 -34.36
C ALA A 261 0.95 -38.39 -33.24
N LYS A 262 1.22 -39.29 -32.28
CA LYS A 262 0.37 -39.52 -31.09
C LYS A 262 0.25 -38.26 -30.21
N LYS A 263 1.32 -37.45 -30.11
CA LYS A 263 1.32 -36.20 -29.34
C LYS A 263 0.53 -35.09 -30.05
N ALA A 264 0.59 -35.02 -31.38
CA ALA A 264 -0.23 -34.10 -32.19
C ALA A 264 -1.72 -34.47 -32.11
N ALA A 265 -2.08 -35.75 -32.28
CA ALA A 265 -3.45 -36.25 -32.15
C ALA A 265 -4.05 -35.99 -30.76
N LYS A 266 -3.27 -36.22 -29.70
CA LYS A 266 -3.69 -35.91 -28.31
C LYS A 266 -3.91 -34.41 -28.08
N LYS A 267 -3.17 -33.54 -28.78
CA LYS A 267 -3.31 -32.08 -28.67
C LYS A 267 -4.52 -31.56 -29.45
N ALA A 268 -4.86 -32.17 -30.58
CA ALA A 268 -6.05 -31.87 -31.37
C ALA A 268 -7.34 -32.29 -30.63
N GLY A 269 -7.39 -33.51 -30.07
CA GLY A 269 -8.56 -33.97 -29.29
C GLY A 269 -8.82 -33.19 -28.00
N LYS A 270 -7.81 -32.47 -27.48
CA LYS A 270 -7.94 -31.60 -26.30
C LYS A 270 -8.43 -30.18 -26.61
N LYS A 271 -8.49 -29.79 -27.89
CA LYS A 271 -9.04 -28.50 -28.36
C LYS A 271 -10.47 -28.62 -28.90
N ALA A 272 -10.96 -29.85 -29.11
CA ALA A 272 -12.31 -30.15 -29.60
C ALA A 272 -13.27 -30.56 -28.45
N LYS A 273 -12.82 -30.46 -27.19
CA LYS A 273 -13.63 -30.44 -25.97
C LYS A 273 -13.49 -29.06 -25.36
#